data_AF-A0A7Z8ZAK5-F1
#
_entry.id   AF-A0A7Z8ZAK5-F1
#
_cell.length_a   1.000
_cell.length_b   1.000
_cell.length_c   1.000
_cell.angle_alpha   90.00
_cell.angle_beta   90.00
_cell.angle_gamma   90.00
#
_symmetry.space_group_name_H-M   'P 1'
#
loop_
_entity.id
_entity.type
_entity.pdbx_description
1 polymer ?
#
loop_
_entity_poly.entity_id
_entity_poly.type
_entity_poly.pdbx_seq_one_letter_code
_entity_poly.pdbx_strand_id
1 'polypeptide(L)'
;MGEGAGLIVIESLEHALARGATPLAELVGYGTSADAYHLTAGPEDGNGARRAMETAIRQAGVTAEEIDHINAHATSTQVGDKGELAAIKNLFGTHPVAVTVDEISNRPSVRCGRRD
;
A
#
# COMPACT_ATOMS: atom_id res chain seq x y z
N MET A 1 -21.81 0.94 4.31
CA MET A 1 -21.58 1.75 3.09
C MET A 1 -21.40 3.19 3.55
N GLY A 2 -20.26 3.79 3.23
CA GLY A 2 -19.98 5.21 3.49
C GLY A 2 -19.70 5.93 2.17
N GLU A 3 -19.91 7.24 2.15
CA GLU A 3 -19.67 8.09 0.98
C GLU A 3 -18.60 9.15 1.30
N GLY A 4 -17.86 9.58 0.28
CA GLY A 4 -16.84 10.61 0.40
C GLY A 4 -16.21 10.95 -0.94
N ALA A 5 -15.54 12.10 -1.02
CA ALA A 5 -14.81 12.54 -2.21
C ALA A 5 -13.45 13.14 -1.82
N GLY A 6 -12.46 12.95 -2.67
CA GLY A 6 -11.11 13.50 -2.52
C GLY A 6 -10.46 13.71 -3.87
N LEU A 7 -9.49 14.63 -3.94
CA LEU A 7 -8.72 14.91 -5.15
C LEU A 7 -7.24 15.02 -4.79
N ILE A 8 -6.41 14.42 -5.64
CA ILE A 8 -4.94 14.51 -5.57
C ILE A 8 -4.46 15.00 -6.93
N VAL A 9 -3.48 15.90 -6.93
CA VAL A 9 -2.77 16.35 -8.13
C VAL A 9 -1.41 15.68 -8.13
N ILE A 10 -1.08 14.99 -9.24
CA ILE A 10 0.20 14.34 -9.44
C ILE A 10 0.91 15.07 -10.59
N GLU A 11 2.17 15.42 -10.37
CA GLU A 11 3.06 16.06 -11.34
C GLU A 11 4.48 15.55 -11.14
N SER A 12 5.42 15.84 -12.06
CA SER A 12 6.82 15.48 -11.84
C SER A 12 7.42 16.31 -10.71
N LEU A 13 8.33 15.71 -9.93
CA LEU A 13 9.00 16.39 -8.83
C LEU A 13 9.71 17.66 -9.29
N GLU A 14 10.42 17.59 -10.43
CA GLU A 14 11.10 18.73 -11.03
C GLU A 14 10.13 19.88 -11.35
N HIS A 15 8.96 19.58 -11.92
CA HIS A 15 7.96 20.58 -12.25
C HIS A 15 7.36 21.21 -10.98
N ALA A 16 7.05 20.40 -9.97
CA ALA A 16 6.56 20.87 -8.67
C ALA A 16 7.56 21.84 -8.02
N LEU A 17 8.84 21.47 -8.00
CA LEU A 17 9.90 22.29 -7.41
C LEU A 17 10.14 23.57 -8.22
N ALA A 18 10.14 23.49 -9.56
CA ALA A 18 10.36 24.66 -10.42
C ALA A 18 9.29 25.74 -10.24
N ARG A 19 8.04 25.36 -9.97
CA ARG A 19 6.95 26.31 -9.68
C ARG A 19 6.84 26.69 -8.20
N GLY A 20 7.76 26.23 -7.35
CA GLY A 20 7.79 26.53 -5.91
C GLY A 20 6.73 25.81 -5.08
N ALA A 21 6.17 24.69 -5.57
CA ALA A 21 5.26 23.87 -4.80
C ALA A 21 6.00 23.07 -3.72
N THR A 22 5.30 22.75 -2.63
CA THR A 22 5.80 21.82 -1.61
C THR A 22 5.11 20.45 -1.80
N PRO A 23 5.82 19.43 -2.30
CA PRO A 23 5.27 18.08 -2.41
C PRO A 23 4.85 17.53 -1.04
N LEU A 24 3.68 16.90 -0.98
CA LEU A 24 3.16 16.24 0.23
C LEU A 24 3.76 14.83 0.41
N ALA A 25 3.95 14.13 -0.71
CA ALA A 25 4.53 12.80 -0.79
C ALA A 25 5.08 12.57 -2.20
N GLU A 26 5.93 11.57 -2.35
CA GLU A 26 6.47 11.13 -3.64
C GLU A 26 5.91 9.75 -3.99
N LEU A 27 5.37 9.61 -5.20
CA LEU A 27 4.92 8.32 -5.73
C LEU A 27 6.09 7.66 -6.44
N VAL A 28 6.79 6.78 -5.72
CA VAL A 28 8.03 6.14 -6.21
C VAL A 28 7.78 4.84 -6.97
N GLY A 29 6.64 4.17 -6.77
CA GLY A 29 6.31 2.93 -7.48
C GLY A 29 4.85 2.53 -7.33
N TYR A 30 4.37 1.69 -8.25
CA TYR A 30 3.05 1.07 -8.17
C TYR A 30 3.09 -0.37 -8.69
N GLY A 31 2.12 -1.18 -8.31
CA GLY A 31 2.06 -2.56 -8.76
C GLY A 31 0.63 -3.03 -8.87
N THR A 32 0.33 -3.71 -9.96
CA THR A 32 -0.96 -4.32 -10.21
C THR A 32 -0.77 -5.78 -10.55
N SER A 33 -1.72 -6.59 -10.14
CA SER A 33 -1.77 -8.00 -10.49
C SER A 33 -3.23 -8.39 -10.72
N ALA A 34 -3.44 -9.51 -11.39
CA ALA A 34 -4.74 -10.14 -11.54
C ALA A 34 -4.59 -11.62 -11.20
N ASP A 35 -5.54 -12.12 -10.42
CA ASP A 35 -5.61 -13.52 -10.04
C ASP A 35 -6.67 -14.23 -10.88
N ALA A 36 -6.24 -15.15 -11.74
CA ALA A 36 -7.14 -16.03 -12.50
C ALA A 36 -7.45 -17.31 -11.71
N TYR A 37 -7.76 -17.16 -10.41
CA TYR A 37 -7.85 -18.27 -9.47
C TYR A 37 -9.29 -18.77 -9.28
N HIS A 38 -10.21 -17.89 -8.89
CA HIS A 38 -11.62 -18.21 -8.68
C HIS A 38 -12.50 -17.02 -9.07
N LEU A 39 -13.77 -17.29 -9.42
CA LEU A 39 -14.69 -16.27 -9.96
C LEU A 39 -15.00 -15.15 -8.95
N THR A 40 -14.98 -15.46 -7.65
CA THR A 40 -15.40 -14.55 -6.57
C THR A 40 -14.44 -14.50 -5.39
N ALA A 41 -13.30 -15.21 -5.45
CA ALA A 41 -12.36 -15.30 -4.34
C ALA A 41 -10.91 -15.23 -4.83
N GLY A 42 -10.07 -14.52 -4.08
CA GLY A 42 -8.62 -14.60 -4.26
C GLY A 42 -8.06 -15.93 -3.72
N PRO A 43 -6.83 -16.28 -4.09
CA PRO A 43 -6.15 -17.42 -3.47
C PRO A 43 -5.87 -17.15 -1.98
N GLU A 44 -5.94 -18.19 -1.16
CA GLU A 44 -5.79 -18.06 0.31
C GLU A 44 -4.39 -17.58 0.74
N ASP A 45 -3.39 -17.78 -0.12
CA ASP A 45 -2.01 -17.35 0.09
C ASP A 45 -1.76 -15.88 -0.25
N GLY A 46 -2.78 -15.19 -0.81
CA GLY A 46 -2.68 -13.79 -1.22
C GLY A 46 -1.66 -13.54 -2.35
N ASN A 47 -1.36 -14.54 -3.18
CA ASN A 47 -0.30 -14.44 -4.19
C ASN A 47 -0.46 -13.21 -5.12
N GLY A 48 -1.68 -12.84 -5.50
CA GLY A 48 -1.93 -11.61 -6.26
C GLY A 48 -1.44 -10.36 -5.53
N ALA A 49 -1.88 -10.16 -4.30
CA ALA A 49 -1.47 -9.03 -3.47
C ALA A 49 0.06 -9.00 -3.28
N ARG A 50 0.68 -10.17 -3.02
CA ARG A 50 2.14 -10.29 -2.92
C ARG A 50 2.84 -9.82 -4.21
N ARG A 51 2.43 -10.32 -5.38
CA ARG A 51 3.02 -9.94 -6.68
C ARG A 51 2.85 -8.46 -7.01
N ALA A 52 1.71 -7.87 -6.62
CA ALA A 52 1.47 -6.45 -6.78
C ALA A 52 2.43 -5.64 -5.90
N MET A 53 2.55 -5.99 -4.62
CA MET A 53 3.50 -5.33 -3.71
C MET A 53 4.96 -5.49 -4.17
N GLU A 54 5.40 -6.67 -4.59
CA GLU A 54 6.75 -6.91 -5.12
C GLU A 54 7.06 -6.05 -6.35
N THR A 55 6.07 -5.85 -7.21
CA THR A 55 6.22 -5.00 -8.39
C THR A 55 6.35 -3.53 -8.01
N ALA A 56 5.55 -3.06 -7.05
CA ALA A 56 5.64 -1.70 -6.53
C ALA A 56 6.99 -1.42 -5.87
N ILE A 57 7.48 -2.34 -5.04
CA ILE A 57 8.79 -2.25 -4.36
C ILE A 57 9.92 -2.22 -5.39
N ARG A 58 9.88 -3.14 -6.37
CA ARG A 58 10.87 -3.18 -7.44
C ARG A 58 10.88 -1.91 -8.28
N GLN A 59 9.72 -1.34 -8.59
CA GLN A 59 9.62 -0.07 -9.32
C GLN A 59 10.15 1.10 -8.49
N ALA A 60 9.88 1.11 -7.18
CA ALA A 60 10.36 2.12 -6.24
C ALA A 60 11.87 2.04 -5.99
N GLY A 61 12.52 0.91 -6.31
CA GLY A 61 13.95 0.72 -6.09
C GLY A 61 14.33 0.62 -4.62
N VAL A 62 13.38 0.29 -3.75
CA VAL A 62 13.57 0.10 -2.32
C VAL A 62 13.52 -1.39 -1.95
N THR A 63 13.92 -1.71 -0.74
CA THR A 63 13.82 -3.03 -0.11
C THR A 63 12.61 -3.10 0.82
N ALA A 64 12.21 -4.31 1.23
CA ALA A 64 11.08 -4.47 2.15
C ALA A 64 11.40 -3.90 3.54
N GLU A 65 12.69 -3.90 3.92
CA GLU A 65 13.20 -3.39 5.19
C GLU A 65 13.17 -1.85 5.30
N GLU A 66 13.02 -1.16 4.17
CA GLU A 66 12.89 0.31 4.11
C GLU A 66 11.44 0.79 4.28
N ILE A 67 10.48 -0.13 4.34
CA ILE A 67 9.06 0.17 4.45
C ILE A 67 8.64 0.10 5.92
N ASP A 68 8.39 1.25 6.52
CA ASP A 68 7.98 1.32 7.93
C ASP A 68 6.51 0.95 8.15
N HIS A 69 5.66 1.13 7.13
CA HIS A 69 4.22 1.13 7.29
C HIS A 69 3.44 0.63 6.07
N ILE A 70 2.39 -0.16 6.32
CA ILE A 70 1.39 -0.59 5.34
C ILE A 70 0.02 -0.13 5.82
N ASN A 71 -0.69 0.62 4.98
CA ASN A 71 -2.13 0.83 5.15
C ASN A 71 -2.87 -0.27 4.38
N ALA A 72 -3.43 -1.25 5.10
CA ALA A 72 -4.03 -2.45 4.53
C ALA A 72 -5.46 -2.20 4.00
N HIS A 73 -5.89 -3.03 3.05
CA HIS A 73 -7.23 -2.98 2.46
C HIS A 73 -8.30 -3.46 3.45
N ALA A 74 -8.04 -4.57 4.16
CA ALA A 74 -8.78 -5.05 5.33
C ALA A 74 -10.31 -4.89 5.28
N THR A 75 -10.95 -5.48 4.27
CA THR A 75 -12.41 -5.41 4.00
C THR A 75 -13.30 -6.05 5.08
N SER A 76 -12.73 -6.55 6.17
CA SER A 76 -13.43 -7.32 7.22
C SER A 76 -14.05 -8.61 6.68
N THR A 77 -13.46 -9.18 5.63
CA THR A 77 -13.87 -10.47 5.08
C THR A 77 -12.86 -11.54 5.47
N GLN A 78 -13.32 -12.64 6.07
CA GLN A 78 -12.41 -13.69 6.56
C GLN A 78 -11.47 -14.22 5.49
N VAL A 79 -11.93 -14.34 4.24
CA VAL A 79 -11.10 -14.82 3.12
C VAL A 79 -10.12 -13.74 2.66
N GLY A 80 -10.59 -12.50 2.47
CA GLY A 80 -9.76 -11.39 2.01
C GLY A 80 -8.66 -11.02 3.01
N ASP A 81 -9.04 -10.85 4.29
CA ASP A 81 -8.11 -10.43 5.33
C ASP A 81 -7.04 -11.51 5.61
N LYS A 82 -7.41 -12.80 5.52
CA LYS A 82 -6.43 -13.91 5.61
C LYS A 82 -5.43 -13.89 4.44
N GLY A 83 -5.92 -13.69 3.22
CA GLY A 83 -5.08 -13.59 2.03
C GLY A 83 -4.14 -12.39 2.09
N GLU A 84 -4.64 -11.23 2.51
CA GLU A 84 -3.82 -10.02 2.69
C GLU A 84 -2.73 -10.21 3.74
N LEU A 85 -3.06 -10.77 4.91
CA LEU A 85 -2.08 -11.07 5.95
C LEU A 85 -1.04 -12.11 5.50
N ALA A 86 -1.47 -13.12 4.72
CA ALA A 86 -0.55 -14.10 4.15
C ALA A 86 0.42 -13.44 3.16
N ALA A 87 -0.08 -12.55 2.28
CA ALA A 87 0.75 -11.80 1.35
C ALA A 87 1.79 -10.93 2.05
N ILE A 88 1.36 -10.17 3.07
CA ILE A 88 2.27 -9.31 3.87
C ILE A 88 3.33 -10.18 4.57
N LYS A 89 2.94 -11.26 5.23
CA LYS A 89 3.89 -12.16 5.90
C LYS A 89 4.90 -12.78 4.93
N ASN A 90 4.44 -13.19 3.74
CA ASN A 90 5.32 -13.78 2.73
C ASN A 90 6.32 -12.77 2.17
N LEU A 91 5.92 -11.50 2.04
CA LEU A 91 6.77 -10.45 1.50
C LEU A 91 7.78 -9.92 2.50
N PHE A 92 7.35 -9.64 3.72
CA PHE A 92 8.18 -9.03 4.77
C PHE A 92 8.91 -10.07 5.63
N GLY A 93 8.50 -11.33 5.57
CA GLY A 93 9.12 -12.41 6.33
C GLY A 93 9.11 -12.14 7.84
N THR A 94 10.31 -12.06 8.43
CA THR A 94 10.50 -11.73 9.85
C THR A 94 10.68 -10.23 10.12
N HIS A 95 10.72 -9.40 9.08
CA HIS A 95 10.87 -7.96 9.25
C HIS A 95 9.58 -7.36 9.85
N PRO A 96 9.66 -6.66 10.99
CA PRO A 96 8.50 -6.04 11.60
C PRO A 96 8.09 -4.81 10.78
N VAL A 97 6.87 -4.84 10.23
CA VAL A 97 6.25 -3.70 9.55
C VAL A 97 4.99 -3.28 10.31
N ALA A 98 4.78 -1.98 10.50
CA ALA A 98 3.55 -1.49 11.11
C ALA A 98 2.42 -1.63 10.10
N VAL A 99 1.33 -2.30 10.48
CA VAL A 99 0.14 -2.44 9.62
C VAL A 99 -1.02 -1.74 10.31
N THR A 100 -1.59 -0.73 9.66
CA THR A 100 -2.87 -0.13 10.06
C THR A 100 -3.99 -0.58 9.14
N VAL A 101 -5.20 -0.52 9.69
CA VAL A 101 -6.45 -0.75 8.98
C VAL A 101 -7.27 0.52 9.12
N ASP A 102 -7.02 1.47 8.23
CA ASP A 102 -7.68 2.76 8.28
C ASP A 102 -8.84 2.77 7.28
N GLU A 103 -10.01 2.29 7.72
CA GLU A 103 -11.26 2.85 7.21
C GLU A 103 -11.16 4.37 7.40
N ILE A 104 -11.40 5.19 6.37
CA ILE A 104 -11.40 6.67 6.48
C ILE A 104 -12.26 7.17 7.68
N SER A 105 -13.16 6.32 8.18
CA SER A 105 -14.01 6.47 9.36
C SER A 105 -13.32 6.35 10.74
N ASN A 106 -12.22 5.61 10.90
CA ASN A 106 -11.69 5.26 12.23
C ASN A 106 -10.27 5.80 12.47
N ARG A 107 -10.15 7.06 12.91
CA ARG A 107 -8.85 7.67 13.24
C ARG A 107 -8.27 7.13 14.55
N PRO A 108 -6.96 6.82 14.58
CA PRO A 108 -6.02 7.77 15.16
C PRO A 108 -4.83 8.05 14.22
N SER A 109 -4.46 9.32 14.10
CA SER A 109 -3.43 9.84 13.21
C SER A 109 -2.05 9.23 13.46
N VAL A 110 -1.51 8.48 12.48
CA VAL A 110 -0.08 8.16 12.42
C VAL A 110 0.64 9.26 11.65
N ARG A 111 1.60 9.91 12.29
CA ARG A 111 2.45 10.95 11.69
C ARG A 111 3.64 10.25 11.03
N CYS A 112 3.66 10.21 9.70
CA CYS A 112 4.86 9.82 8.96
C CYS A 112 5.90 10.96 9.11
N GLY A 113 6.98 10.71 9.84
CA GLY A 113 8.09 11.65 9.99
C GLY A 113 9.06 11.49 8.83
N ARG A 114 9.48 12.61 8.21
CA ARG A 114 10.62 12.65 7.30
C ARG A 114 11.85 12.13 8.04
N ARG A 115 12.52 11.12 7.48
CA ARG A 115 13.95 10.92 7.72
C ARG A 115 14.68 11.83 6.73
N ASP A 116 15.63 12.57 7.27
CA ASP A 116 16.35 13.70 6.65
C ASP A 116 17.04 13.35 5.33
#